data_AF-A0A9W7HBI1-F1
#
_entry.id   AF-A0A9W7HBI1-F1
#
_cell.length_a   1.000
_cell.length_b   1.000
_cell.length_c   1.000
_cell.angle_alpha   90.00
_cell.angle_beta   90.00
_cell.angle_gamma   90.00
#
_symmetry.space_group_name_H-M   'P 1'
#
loop_
_entity.id
_entity.type
_entity.pdbx_description
1 polymer ?
#
loop_
_entity_poly.entity_id
_entity_poly.type
_entity_poly.pdbx_seq_one_letter_code
_entity_poly.pdbx_strand_id
1 'polypeptide(L)'
;MSMFRMPVAVISKINSIMAGFLWGDVDGNKKLHWLNWESTCLPFERGGLNIKNIALQNRALLGKWLWKFASDFDSPWRKFICCKYSIDPNAFFVDDKPHRLASWQWKAIVNSTGAKDDVGETMRNNLMLQVGDGSLISFWSDVWIGGAPLQVLFPRIFALARNRNGKILAFGRQVNSAWVWEVQLRRTLFDWELDQWSAFTNTIEGSHLNVSSRDTVAWRGSSDGVFSVRSFYKLCQCPSSNDKFWKVCVWNGMAPPRVEFFMWQAVLGRLAVKCELVKRKVRGIHDSLCPLCSVYPESVVHLLVECSVARAAWGMAARWWGVDVLLPGSVRELLEVWFFSAPIKLSPSIWFYIPAAMMWSLWLLRNEVVFKGCKVDSAQIMFFVKTRLVHWFMAKHHNLPLSREALFNDLRLADGLSDGRQKLDTMGGWLPPPTGFIKLNVDGAMTADRSKGGVGGLVRGSSGEVIFSFSEPCEAGPPILAELWAIRRGLRIFIDDPSCWEGRLIVESDCAAALAWINNEPSCPTMYKLLVNEIKELGICRGCMFAHVPRRRNVDADRLAKQGIG
;
A
#
# COMPACT_ATOMS: atom_id res chain seq x y z
N MET A 1 -20.46 11.65 -11.85
CA MET A 1 -19.98 10.24 -11.90
C MET A 1 -19.73 9.62 -10.52
N SER A 2 -19.35 10.38 -9.47
CA SER A 2 -19.01 9.78 -8.17
C SER A 2 -20.21 9.31 -7.33
N MET A 3 -21.42 9.84 -7.58
CA MET A 3 -22.66 9.47 -6.87
C MET A 3 -23.54 8.49 -7.65
N PHE A 4 -23.18 8.15 -8.88
CA PHE A 4 -24.00 7.33 -9.76
C PHE A 4 -23.35 6.00 -10.01
N ARG A 5 -24.08 4.91 -9.78
CA ARG A 5 -23.64 3.60 -10.23
C ARG A 5 -23.67 3.57 -11.76
N MET A 6 -22.52 3.33 -12.36
CA MET A 6 -22.41 3.25 -13.80
C MET A 6 -23.13 1.99 -14.31
N PRO A 7 -24.01 2.10 -15.32
CA PRO A 7 -24.65 0.95 -15.91
C PRO A 7 -23.63 -0.03 -16.50
N VAL A 8 -23.90 -1.33 -16.38
CA VAL A 8 -23.00 -2.39 -16.87
C VAL A 8 -22.76 -2.25 -18.38
N ALA A 9 -23.78 -1.91 -19.17
CA ALA A 9 -23.64 -1.70 -20.61
C ALA A 9 -22.63 -0.58 -20.95
N VAL A 10 -22.63 0.51 -20.17
CA VAL A 10 -21.69 1.62 -20.34
C VAL A 10 -20.27 1.18 -19.98
N ILE A 11 -20.10 0.48 -18.86
CA ILE A 11 -18.81 -0.10 -18.45
C ILE A 11 -18.28 -1.02 -19.55
N SER A 12 -19.10 -1.93 -20.07
CA SER A 12 -18.73 -2.85 -21.14
C SER A 12 -18.33 -2.13 -22.41
N LYS A 13 -19.04 -1.04 -22.78
CA LYS A 13 -18.71 -0.24 -23.96
C LYS A 13 -17.36 0.46 -23.79
N ILE A 14 -17.08 1.07 -22.64
CA ILE A 14 -15.80 1.73 -22.39
C ILE A 14 -14.66 0.71 -22.33
N ASN A 15 -14.84 -0.40 -21.62
CA ASN A 15 -13.87 -1.48 -21.59
C ASN A 15 -13.57 -2.02 -23.00
N SER A 16 -14.59 -2.14 -23.86
CA SER A 16 -14.41 -2.55 -25.25
C SER A 16 -13.60 -1.53 -26.06
N ILE A 17 -13.78 -0.23 -25.85
CA ILE A 17 -13.00 0.81 -26.52
C ILE A 17 -11.54 0.78 -26.05
N MET A 18 -11.32 0.67 -24.74
CA MET A 18 -9.97 0.57 -24.18
C MET A 18 -9.24 -0.71 -24.63
N ALA A 19 -9.95 -1.84 -24.66
CA ALA A 19 -9.41 -3.10 -25.16
C ALA A 19 -9.12 -3.03 -26.67
N GLY A 20 -10.02 -2.38 -27.44
CA GLY A 20 -9.80 -2.12 -28.87
C GLY A 20 -8.58 -1.24 -29.13
N PHE A 21 -8.35 -0.22 -28.30
CA PHE A 21 -7.14 0.60 -28.38
C PHE A 21 -5.88 -0.19 -28.04
N LEU A 22 -5.92 -1.01 -26.98
CA LEU A 22 -4.75 -1.77 -26.53
C LEU A 22 -4.36 -2.89 -27.50
N TRP A 23 -5.35 -3.64 -27.99
CA TRP A 23 -5.12 -4.83 -28.80
C TRP A 23 -5.23 -4.58 -30.30
N GLY A 24 -5.95 -3.54 -30.72
CA GLY A 24 -6.26 -3.23 -32.12
C GLY A 24 -5.08 -2.71 -32.93
N ASP A 25 -5.36 -2.38 -34.19
CA ASP A 25 -4.40 -1.72 -35.08
C ASP A 25 -4.63 -0.21 -35.21
N VAL A 26 -3.65 0.51 -35.75
CA VAL A 26 -3.72 1.94 -36.08
C VAL A 26 -4.90 2.22 -37.02
N ASP A 27 -5.21 1.29 -37.93
CA ASP A 27 -6.32 1.40 -38.88
C ASP A 27 -7.68 0.96 -38.30
N GLY A 28 -7.77 0.70 -36.99
CA GLY A 28 -9.00 0.26 -36.32
C GLY A 28 -9.39 -1.20 -36.62
N ASN A 29 -8.52 -1.96 -37.30
CA ASN A 29 -8.72 -3.37 -37.55
C ASN A 29 -8.76 -4.16 -36.23
N LYS A 30 -9.77 -5.02 -36.08
CA LYS A 30 -9.90 -5.91 -34.93
C LYS A 30 -8.77 -6.93 -34.95
N LYS A 31 -7.82 -6.79 -34.03
CA LYS A 31 -6.79 -7.78 -33.74
C LYS A 31 -7.22 -8.71 -32.62
N LEU A 32 -6.54 -9.84 -32.52
CA LEU A 32 -6.83 -10.86 -31.52
C LEU A 32 -6.50 -10.34 -30.11
N HIS A 33 -7.47 -10.42 -29.20
CA HIS A 33 -7.25 -10.12 -27.79
C HIS A 33 -6.54 -11.31 -27.13
N TRP A 34 -5.28 -11.10 -26.72
CA TRP A 34 -4.45 -12.18 -26.17
C TRP A 34 -4.79 -12.54 -24.72
N LEU A 35 -5.31 -11.58 -23.98
CA LEU A 35 -5.69 -11.70 -22.57
C LEU A 35 -7.10 -11.18 -22.34
N ASN A 36 -7.77 -11.74 -21.33
CA ASN A 36 -9.03 -11.17 -20.88
C ASN A 36 -8.78 -9.79 -20.23
N TRP A 37 -9.79 -8.93 -20.29
CA TRP A 37 -9.65 -7.55 -19.85
C TRP A 37 -9.41 -7.41 -18.34
N GLU A 38 -9.98 -8.31 -17.54
CA GLU A 38 -9.83 -8.30 -16.08
C GLU A 38 -8.39 -8.55 -15.65
N SER A 39 -7.71 -9.54 -16.24
CA SER A 39 -6.29 -9.80 -16.04
C SER A 39 -5.43 -8.63 -16.50
N THR A 40 -5.78 -7.97 -17.61
CA THR A 40 -5.09 -6.76 -18.07
C THR A 40 -5.21 -5.60 -17.08
N CYS A 41 -6.35 -5.47 -16.38
CA CYS A 41 -6.59 -4.42 -15.39
C CYS A 41 -5.92 -4.66 -14.02
N LEU A 42 -5.26 -5.80 -13.82
CA LEU A 42 -4.52 -6.06 -12.58
C LEU A 42 -3.35 -5.08 -12.44
N PRO A 43 -2.92 -4.77 -11.20
CA PRO A 43 -1.67 -4.04 -10.97
C PRO A 43 -0.46 -4.72 -11.60
N PHE A 44 0.61 -3.96 -11.85
CA PHE A 44 1.88 -4.51 -12.32
C PHE A 44 2.40 -5.60 -11.38
N GLU A 45 2.25 -5.41 -10.08
CA GLU A 45 2.65 -6.36 -9.03
C GLU A 45 1.91 -7.70 -9.09
N ARG A 46 0.78 -7.76 -9.80
CA ARG A 46 -0.03 -8.98 -9.99
C ARG A 46 -0.04 -9.46 -11.44
N GLY A 47 0.84 -8.92 -12.29
CA GLY A 47 0.94 -9.33 -13.68
C GLY A 47 -0.18 -8.79 -14.57
N GLY A 48 -0.69 -7.59 -14.28
CA GLY A 48 -1.47 -6.81 -15.25
C GLY A 48 -0.72 -5.57 -15.73
N LEU A 49 -1.45 -4.66 -16.37
CA LEU A 49 -0.93 -3.40 -16.94
C LEU A 49 -1.28 -2.17 -16.11
N ASN A 50 -1.81 -2.36 -14.89
CA ASN A 50 -2.27 -1.30 -14.01
C ASN A 50 -3.35 -0.39 -14.65
N ILE A 51 -4.09 -0.91 -15.63
CA ILE A 51 -5.24 -0.23 -16.24
C ILE A 51 -6.38 -0.23 -15.22
N LYS A 52 -7.02 0.92 -15.04
CA LYS A 52 -8.12 1.04 -14.08
C LYS A 52 -9.33 0.19 -14.50
N ASN A 53 -9.64 -0.83 -13.70
CA ASN A 53 -10.96 -1.46 -13.71
C ASN A 53 -12.03 -0.41 -13.36
N ILE A 54 -12.81 -0.01 -14.36
CA ILE A 54 -13.83 1.05 -14.26
C ILE A 54 -14.96 0.67 -13.31
N ALA A 55 -15.38 -0.61 -13.32
CA ALA A 55 -16.45 -1.09 -12.45
C ALA A 55 -16.06 -0.93 -10.98
N LEU A 56 -14.83 -1.33 -10.64
CA LEU A 56 -14.25 -1.18 -9.30
C LEU A 56 -14.02 0.29 -8.94
N GLN A 57 -13.51 1.10 -9.89
CA GLN A 57 -13.28 2.53 -9.67
C GLN A 57 -14.60 3.25 -9.36
N ASN A 58 -15.69 2.92 -10.06
CA ASN A 58 -17.00 3.47 -9.80
C ASN A 58 -17.54 3.06 -8.42
N ARG A 59 -17.35 1.80 -8.00
CA ARG A 59 -17.69 1.37 -6.63
C ARG A 59 -16.86 2.09 -5.57
N ALA A 60 -15.57 2.27 -5.81
CA ALA A 60 -14.70 2.99 -4.88
C ALA A 60 -15.09 4.48 -4.74
N LEU A 61 -15.56 5.10 -5.84
CA LEU A 61 -16.13 6.45 -5.81
C LEU A 61 -17.44 6.51 -5.00
N LEU A 62 -18.30 5.50 -5.09
CA LEU A 62 -19.52 5.40 -4.28
C LEU A 62 -19.20 5.22 -2.79
N GLY A 63 -18.18 4.42 -2.46
CA GLY A 63 -17.70 4.24 -1.08
C GLY A 63 -17.25 5.53 -0.40
N LYS A 64 -16.77 6.52 -1.18
CA LYS A 64 -16.48 7.87 -0.65
C LYS A 64 -17.69 8.52 0.00
N TRP A 65 -18.90 8.27 -0.52
CA TRP A 65 -20.13 8.86 0.02
C TRP A 65 -20.57 8.19 1.31
N LEU A 66 -20.34 6.89 1.46
CA LEU A 66 -20.52 6.23 2.76
C LEU A 66 -19.52 6.73 3.79
N TRP A 67 -18.24 6.87 3.42
CA TRP A 67 -17.27 7.48 4.32
C TRP A 67 -17.70 8.88 4.77
N LYS A 68 -18.16 9.71 3.83
CA LYS A 68 -18.69 11.04 4.18
C LYS A 68 -19.93 10.96 5.06
N PHE A 69 -20.84 10.02 4.82
CA PHE A 69 -21.99 9.80 5.68
C PHE A 69 -21.57 9.49 7.12
N ALA A 70 -20.54 8.67 7.27
CA ALA A 70 -20.01 8.22 8.56
C ALA A 70 -19.14 9.26 9.27
N SER A 71 -18.47 10.17 8.53
CA SER A 71 -17.50 11.11 9.10
C SER A 71 -17.99 12.55 9.21
N ASP A 72 -18.99 12.97 8.43
CA ASP A 72 -19.42 14.37 8.29
C ASP A 72 -20.85 14.57 8.81
N PHE A 73 -21.00 14.51 10.13
CA PHE A 73 -22.29 14.56 10.82
C PHE A 73 -23.09 15.84 10.57
N ASP A 74 -22.38 16.95 10.38
CA ASP A 74 -22.97 18.29 10.29
C ASP A 74 -23.37 18.71 8.87
N SER A 75 -22.95 17.95 7.87
CA SER A 75 -23.24 18.25 6.49
C SER A 75 -24.74 18.30 6.17
N PRO A 76 -25.23 19.33 5.43
CA PRO A 76 -26.64 19.48 5.11
C PRO A 76 -27.23 18.29 4.34
N TRP A 77 -26.45 17.68 3.44
CA TRP A 77 -26.90 16.54 2.64
C TRP A 77 -27.11 15.29 3.51
N ARG A 78 -26.26 15.06 4.54
CA ARG A 78 -26.45 13.96 5.49
C ARG A 78 -27.70 14.16 6.31
N LYS A 79 -27.89 15.36 6.88
CA LYS A 79 -29.10 15.74 7.63
C LYS A 79 -30.36 15.49 6.81
N PHE A 80 -30.36 15.92 5.54
CA PHE A 80 -31.47 15.65 4.61
C PHE A 80 -31.73 14.15 4.40
N ILE A 81 -30.68 13.35 4.19
CA ILE A 81 -30.81 11.89 4.00
C ILE A 81 -31.36 11.21 5.25
N CYS A 82 -30.89 11.59 6.45
CA CYS A 82 -31.40 11.09 7.72
C CYS A 82 -32.89 11.40 7.90
N CYS A 83 -33.29 12.66 7.68
CA CYS A 83 -34.70 13.06 7.78
C CYS A 83 -35.59 12.36 6.74
N LYS A 84 -35.14 12.28 5.48
CA LYS A 84 -35.94 11.73 4.39
C LYS A 84 -36.19 10.22 4.51
N TYR A 85 -35.23 9.48 5.05
CA TYR A 85 -35.28 8.01 5.10
C TYR A 85 -35.37 7.45 6.52
N SER A 86 -35.65 8.31 7.51
CA SER A 86 -35.76 7.95 8.92
C SER A 86 -34.53 7.19 9.46
N ILE A 87 -33.34 7.61 9.04
CA ILE A 87 -32.08 7.06 9.54
C ILE A 87 -31.69 7.86 10.78
N ASP A 88 -31.27 7.17 11.84
CA ASP A 88 -30.78 7.79 13.07
C ASP A 88 -29.67 8.82 12.74
N PRO A 89 -29.85 10.12 13.07
CA PRO A 89 -28.83 11.15 12.86
C PRO A 89 -27.51 10.89 13.61
N ASN A 90 -27.53 9.98 14.59
CA ASN A 90 -26.37 9.57 15.38
C ASN A 90 -25.68 8.30 14.86
N ALA A 91 -26.24 7.64 13.84
CA ALA A 91 -25.63 6.45 13.26
C ALA A 91 -24.41 6.79 12.38
N PHE A 92 -23.32 6.05 12.57
CA PHE A 92 -22.15 6.05 11.69
C PHE A 92 -22.41 5.29 10.40
N PHE A 93 -23.14 4.18 10.49
CA PHE A 93 -23.37 3.25 9.40
C PHE A 93 -24.85 3.22 9.02
N VAL A 94 -25.10 2.91 7.75
CA VAL A 94 -26.45 2.75 7.21
C VAL A 94 -26.73 1.25 7.14
N ASP A 95 -27.96 0.84 7.46
CA ASP A 95 -28.37 -0.55 7.31
C ASP A 95 -28.10 -1.07 5.89
N ASP A 96 -27.72 -2.35 5.81
CA ASP A 96 -27.49 -3.05 4.54
C ASP A 96 -28.74 -3.07 3.63
N LYS A 97 -29.91 -2.80 4.19
CA LYS A 97 -31.18 -2.67 3.49
C LYS A 97 -31.67 -1.23 3.54
N PRO A 98 -31.45 -0.44 2.48
CA PRO A 98 -31.95 0.93 2.45
C PRO A 98 -33.48 0.96 2.49
N HIS A 99 -34.04 2.03 3.06
CA HIS A 99 -35.49 2.25 3.14
C HIS A 99 -36.19 1.98 1.79
N ARG A 100 -37.40 1.39 1.82
CA ARG A 100 -38.12 0.97 0.60
C ARG A 100 -38.29 2.11 -0.41
N LEU A 101 -38.56 3.31 0.09
CA LEU A 101 -38.74 4.53 -0.71
C LEU A 101 -37.43 5.31 -0.95
N ALA A 102 -36.27 4.74 -0.58
CA ALA A 102 -35.00 5.36 -0.86
C ALA A 102 -34.82 5.60 -2.36
N SER A 103 -34.34 6.79 -2.70
CA SER A 103 -33.97 7.14 -4.08
C SER A 103 -33.01 6.10 -4.64
N TRP A 104 -33.10 5.82 -5.95
CA TRP A 104 -32.23 4.85 -6.60
C TRP A 104 -30.74 5.20 -6.44
N GLN A 105 -30.39 6.49 -6.33
CA GLN A 105 -29.01 6.93 -6.07
C GLN A 105 -28.54 6.52 -4.68
N TRP A 106 -29.34 6.78 -3.65
CA TRP A 106 -29.01 6.36 -2.27
C TRP A 106 -28.91 4.84 -2.16
N LYS A 107 -29.87 4.11 -2.74
CA LYS A 107 -29.83 2.65 -2.82
C LYS A 107 -28.54 2.17 -3.51
N ALA A 108 -28.14 2.81 -4.60
CA ALA A 108 -26.92 2.45 -5.31
C ALA A 108 -25.66 2.68 -4.46
N ILE A 109 -25.59 3.75 -3.67
CA ILE A 109 -24.48 4.00 -2.75
C ILE A 109 -24.43 2.92 -1.67
N VAL A 110 -25.53 2.71 -0.95
CA VAL A 110 -25.61 1.73 0.16
C VAL A 110 -25.34 0.32 -0.35
N ASN A 111 -26.03 -0.11 -1.41
CA ASN A 111 -25.90 -1.48 -1.94
C ASN A 111 -24.52 -1.75 -2.54
N SER A 112 -23.79 -0.75 -3.04
CA SER A 112 -22.47 -0.98 -3.66
C SER A 112 -21.38 -1.35 -2.65
N THR A 113 -21.61 -1.08 -1.37
CA THR A 113 -20.63 -1.22 -0.28
C THR A 113 -21.16 -2.08 0.87
N GLY A 114 -22.48 -2.18 1.02
CA GLY A 114 -23.16 -3.21 1.83
C GLY A 114 -23.33 -4.54 1.09
N ALA A 115 -22.92 -4.62 -0.18
CA ALA A 115 -22.93 -5.89 -0.93
C ALA A 115 -22.17 -6.98 -0.16
N LYS A 116 -22.69 -8.20 -0.24
CA LYS A 116 -22.03 -9.42 0.27
C LYS A 116 -21.05 -9.97 -0.77
N ASP A 117 -20.13 -9.12 -1.19
CA ASP A 117 -19.03 -9.46 -2.09
C ASP A 117 -17.71 -8.90 -1.54
N ASP A 118 -16.59 -9.28 -2.16
CA ASP A 118 -15.23 -8.95 -1.71
C ASP A 118 -15.01 -7.45 -1.53
N VAL A 119 -15.62 -6.61 -2.38
CA VAL A 119 -15.46 -5.15 -2.32
C VAL A 119 -16.25 -4.57 -1.15
N GLY A 120 -17.48 -5.04 -0.93
CA GLY A 120 -18.28 -4.62 0.23
C GLY A 120 -17.65 -5.09 1.54
N GLU A 121 -17.13 -6.31 1.58
CA GLU A 121 -16.38 -6.83 2.73
C GLU A 121 -15.10 -6.03 2.98
N THR A 122 -14.35 -5.69 1.93
CA THR A 122 -13.17 -4.82 2.05
C THR A 122 -13.55 -3.46 2.67
N MET A 123 -14.69 -2.87 2.30
CA MET A 123 -15.15 -1.61 2.90
C MET A 123 -15.42 -1.78 4.40
N ARG A 124 -16.22 -2.78 4.78
CA ARG A 124 -16.61 -3.03 6.18
C ARG A 124 -15.40 -3.33 7.06
N ASN A 125 -14.49 -4.19 6.61
CA ASN A 125 -13.32 -4.62 7.39
C ASN A 125 -12.26 -3.52 7.56
N ASN A 126 -12.35 -2.42 6.80
CA ASN A 126 -11.40 -1.30 6.86
C ASN A 126 -12.01 -0.01 7.42
N LEU A 127 -13.33 0.04 7.67
CA LEU A 127 -13.96 1.10 8.44
C LEU A 127 -13.87 0.76 9.93
N MET A 128 -13.27 1.63 10.73
CA MET A 128 -13.12 1.45 12.17
C MET A 128 -13.80 2.62 12.89
N LEU A 129 -14.38 2.36 14.05
CA LEU A 129 -14.85 3.41 14.94
C LEU A 129 -13.64 3.96 15.73
N GLN A 130 -13.61 5.27 15.93
CA GLN A 130 -12.59 5.95 16.72
C GLN A 130 -13.29 6.69 17.85
N VAL A 131 -12.97 6.30 19.08
CA VAL A 131 -13.56 6.85 20.29
C VAL A 131 -13.12 8.31 20.49
N GLY A 132 -14.09 9.17 20.77
CA GLY A 132 -13.89 10.55 21.21
C GLY A 132 -14.50 10.71 22.60
N ASP A 133 -15.73 11.24 22.65
CA ASP A 133 -16.50 11.49 23.87
C ASP A 133 -17.34 10.28 24.30
N GLY A 134 -17.41 9.24 23.47
CA GLY A 134 -18.15 8.02 23.75
C GLY A 134 -19.67 8.17 23.71
N SER A 135 -20.19 9.29 23.20
CA SER A 135 -21.62 9.60 23.18
C SER A 135 -22.41 8.81 22.12
N LEU A 136 -21.75 8.35 21.06
CA LEU A 136 -22.37 7.69 19.90
C LEU A 136 -22.05 6.20 19.85
N ILE A 137 -20.87 5.79 20.30
CA ILE A 137 -20.41 4.40 20.22
C ILE A 137 -21.03 3.57 21.36
N SER A 138 -21.54 2.40 21.02
CA SER A 138 -22.16 1.45 21.93
C SER A 138 -21.09 0.63 22.63
N PHE A 139 -21.07 0.66 23.97
CA PHE A 139 -19.98 0.08 24.77
C PHE A 139 -19.80 -1.43 24.53
N TRP A 140 -20.88 -2.19 24.44
CA TRP A 140 -20.80 -3.66 24.34
C TRP A 140 -20.80 -4.20 22.91
N SER A 141 -21.54 -3.56 22.00
CA SER A 141 -21.89 -4.13 20.70
C SER A 141 -21.02 -3.62 19.55
N ASP A 142 -20.43 -2.43 19.67
CA ASP A 142 -19.56 -1.86 18.65
C ASP A 142 -18.11 -2.33 18.82
N VAL A 143 -17.37 -2.40 17.71
CA VAL A 143 -15.92 -2.69 17.72
C VAL A 143 -15.15 -1.39 17.89
N TRP A 144 -14.86 -1.03 19.13
CA TRP A 144 -14.12 0.19 19.47
C TRP A 144 -12.81 -0.10 20.21
N ILE A 145 -12.64 -1.32 20.74
CA ILE A 145 -11.44 -1.78 21.43
C ILE A 145 -11.26 -3.30 21.23
N GLY A 146 -10.03 -3.80 21.28
CA GLY A 146 -9.75 -5.25 21.30
C GLY A 146 -10.05 -6.02 20.00
N GLY A 147 -10.38 -5.33 18.89
CA GLY A 147 -10.58 -5.94 17.58
C GLY A 147 -11.89 -6.71 17.37
N ALA A 148 -12.71 -6.87 18.41
CA ALA A 148 -14.04 -7.46 18.36
C ALA A 148 -14.96 -6.82 19.42
N PRO A 149 -16.30 -6.93 19.32
CA PRO A 149 -17.19 -6.35 20.31
C PRO A 149 -16.94 -6.93 21.71
N LEU A 150 -17.00 -6.10 22.75
CA LEU A 150 -16.76 -6.54 24.14
C LEU A 150 -17.74 -7.64 24.57
N GLN A 151 -18.97 -7.66 24.05
CA GLN A 151 -19.93 -8.74 24.33
C GLN A 151 -19.50 -10.11 23.77
N VAL A 152 -18.65 -10.12 22.73
CA VAL A 152 -18.09 -11.34 22.13
C VAL A 152 -16.82 -11.76 22.86
N LEU A 153 -15.97 -10.79 23.24
CA LEU A 153 -14.74 -11.05 23.98
C LEU A 153 -14.99 -11.48 25.43
N PHE A 154 -15.99 -10.88 26.09
CA PHE A 154 -16.31 -11.09 27.51
C PHE A 154 -17.80 -11.41 27.72
N PRO A 155 -18.31 -12.53 27.16
CA PRO A 155 -19.74 -12.83 27.13
C PRO A 155 -20.34 -12.99 28.54
N ARG A 156 -19.56 -13.48 29.51
CA ARG A 156 -20.02 -13.64 30.89
C ARG A 156 -20.20 -12.30 31.60
N ILE A 157 -19.25 -11.38 31.43
CA ILE A 157 -19.32 -10.03 32.01
C ILE A 157 -20.49 -9.26 31.38
N PHE A 158 -20.66 -9.36 30.06
CA PHE A 158 -21.81 -8.79 29.35
C PHE A 158 -23.16 -9.32 29.88
N ALA A 159 -23.25 -10.62 30.15
CA ALA A 159 -24.46 -11.21 30.74
C ALA A 159 -24.77 -10.63 32.12
N LEU A 160 -23.76 -10.25 32.90
CA LEU A 160 -23.92 -9.64 34.22
C LEU A 160 -24.09 -8.12 34.19
N ALA A 161 -23.79 -7.45 33.07
CA ALA A 161 -23.90 -6.02 32.94
C ALA A 161 -25.35 -5.53 33.17
N ARG A 162 -25.50 -4.48 33.98
CA ARG A 162 -26.78 -3.83 34.24
C ARG A 162 -27.27 -3.09 33.00
N ASN A 163 -26.38 -2.29 32.40
CA ASN A 163 -26.61 -1.61 31.14
C ASN A 163 -25.94 -2.39 29.99
N ARG A 164 -26.74 -3.01 29.12
CA ARG A 164 -26.22 -3.80 27.96
C ARG A 164 -26.22 -3.02 26.65
N ASN A 165 -27.03 -1.96 26.55
CA ASN A 165 -27.22 -1.17 25.34
C ASN A 165 -26.66 0.25 25.48
N GLY A 166 -25.89 0.52 26.53
CA GLY A 166 -25.36 1.84 26.84
C GLY A 166 -24.29 2.28 25.85
N LYS A 167 -24.16 3.60 25.72
CA LYS A 167 -23.05 4.25 25.03
C LYS A 167 -21.83 4.31 25.96
N ILE A 168 -20.63 4.42 25.40
CA ILE A 168 -19.37 4.42 26.17
C ILE A 168 -19.40 5.47 27.31
N LEU A 169 -19.90 6.67 27.01
CA LEU A 169 -20.03 7.78 27.98
C LEU A 169 -20.83 7.39 29.24
N ALA A 170 -21.73 6.40 29.16
CA ALA A 170 -22.56 5.98 30.29
C ALA A 170 -21.86 4.97 31.22
N PHE A 171 -20.62 4.56 30.94
CA PHE A 171 -19.87 3.55 31.72
C PHE A 171 -18.70 4.16 32.48
N GLY A 172 -18.75 5.44 32.82
CA GLY A 172 -17.71 6.08 33.62
C GLY A 172 -17.98 7.56 33.84
N ARG A 173 -17.01 8.22 34.45
CA ARG A 173 -17.03 9.67 34.68
C ARG A 173 -15.62 10.24 34.60
N GLN A 174 -15.56 11.54 34.30
CA GLN A 174 -14.31 12.27 34.33
C GLN A 174 -14.00 12.73 35.77
N VAL A 175 -12.84 12.33 36.28
CA VAL A 175 -12.32 12.71 37.61
C VAL A 175 -10.90 13.22 37.42
N ASN A 176 -10.62 14.46 37.85
CA ASN A 176 -9.28 15.09 37.74
C ASN A 176 -8.67 14.97 36.32
N SER A 177 -9.47 15.25 35.29
CA SER A 177 -9.06 15.15 33.87
C SER A 177 -8.73 13.73 33.38
N ALA A 178 -8.93 12.69 34.19
CA ALA A 178 -8.83 11.29 33.80
C ALA A 178 -10.21 10.65 33.71
N TRP A 179 -10.40 9.73 32.76
CA TRP A 179 -11.61 8.93 32.69
C TRP A 179 -11.52 7.76 33.66
N VAL A 180 -12.57 7.57 34.48
CA VAL A 180 -12.70 6.45 35.40
C VAL A 180 -13.86 5.58 34.97
N TRP A 181 -13.59 4.32 34.67
CA TRP A 181 -14.60 3.34 34.28
C TRP A 181 -15.46 2.90 35.47
N GLU A 182 -16.77 2.93 35.30
CA GLU A 182 -17.78 2.56 36.31
C GLU A 182 -18.79 1.58 35.71
N VAL A 183 -18.35 0.35 35.47
CA VAL A 183 -19.20 -0.71 34.90
C VAL A 183 -20.03 -1.37 36.00
N GLN A 184 -21.35 -1.16 35.96
CA GLN A 184 -22.27 -1.71 36.95
C GLN A 184 -22.74 -3.13 36.59
N LEU A 185 -22.56 -4.06 37.53
CA LEU A 185 -23.04 -5.44 37.44
C LEU A 185 -24.34 -5.63 38.22
N ARG A 186 -25.16 -6.61 37.82
CA ARG A 186 -26.44 -6.93 38.47
C ARG A 186 -26.28 -7.67 39.81
N ARG A 187 -25.12 -8.26 40.05
CA ARG A 187 -24.72 -8.94 41.29
C ARG A 187 -23.21 -8.89 41.47
N THR A 188 -22.73 -9.27 42.65
CA THR A 188 -21.31 -9.52 42.90
C THR A 188 -20.77 -10.66 42.04
N LEU A 189 -19.49 -10.58 41.70
CA LEU A 189 -18.79 -11.63 40.94
C LEU A 189 -18.54 -12.85 41.82
N PHE A 190 -18.61 -14.03 41.21
CA PHE A 190 -18.10 -15.26 41.83
C PHE A 190 -16.60 -15.41 41.54
N ASP A 191 -15.90 -16.23 42.32
CA ASP A 191 -14.44 -16.42 42.20
C ASP A 191 -14.00 -16.81 40.79
N TRP A 192 -14.75 -17.70 40.12
CA TRP A 192 -14.46 -18.14 38.75
C TRP A 192 -14.74 -17.07 37.67
N GLU A 193 -15.33 -15.92 38.03
CA GLU A 193 -15.59 -14.80 37.13
C GLU A 193 -14.54 -13.68 37.27
N LEU A 194 -13.69 -13.75 38.31
CA LEU A 194 -12.68 -12.72 38.61
C LEU A 194 -11.60 -12.63 37.53
N ASP A 195 -11.15 -13.76 36.97
CA ASP A 195 -10.15 -13.77 35.91
C ASP A 195 -10.65 -13.06 34.65
N GLN A 196 -11.90 -13.32 34.25
CA GLN A 196 -12.52 -12.64 33.11
C GLN A 196 -12.75 -11.16 33.39
N TRP A 197 -13.10 -10.79 34.63
CA TRP A 197 -13.25 -9.40 35.04
C TRP A 197 -11.92 -8.65 35.00
N SER A 198 -10.83 -9.27 35.49
CA SER A 198 -9.49 -8.70 35.43
C SER A 198 -9.04 -8.46 33.99
N ALA A 199 -9.20 -9.45 33.12
CA ALA A 199 -8.89 -9.31 31.70
C ALA A 199 -9.74 -8.23 31.01
N PHE A 200 -11.04 -8.15 31.33
CA PHE A 200 -11.94 -7.10 30.84
C PHE A 200 -11.51 -5.71 31.30
N THR A 201 -11.22 -5.56 32.60
CA THR A 201 -10.84 -4.29 33.22
C THR A 201 -9.52 -3.79 32.65
N ASN A 202 -8.51 -4.65 32.54
CA ASN A 202 -7.24 -4.33 31.88
C ASN A 202 -7.43 -3.91 30.41
N THR A 203 -8.41 -4.48 29.71
CA THR A 203 -8.70 -4.10 28.32
C THR A 203 -9.25 -2.68 28.25
N ILE A 204 -10.23 -2.31 29.10
CA ILE A 204 -10.86 -0.99 29.04
C ILE A 204 -10.01 0.10 29.70
N GLU A 205 -9.27 -0.21 30.76
CA GLU A 205 -8.37 0.74 31.44
C GLU A 205 -7.21 1.20 30.54
N GLY A 206 -6.84 0.39 29.54
CA GLY A 206 -5.89 0.77 28.50
C GLY A 206 -6.42 1.79 27.47
N SER A 207 -7.66 2.27 27.61
CA SER A 207 -8.25 3.29 26.74
C SER A 207 -8.62 4.55 27.52
N HIS A 208 -8.38 5.72 26.92
CA HIS A 208 -8.89 6.99 27.44
C HIS A 208 -10.00 7.53 26.54
N LEU A 209 -10.92 8.27 27.14
CA LEU A 209 -11.93 9.02 26.42
C LEU A 209 -11.47 10.46 26.28
N ASN A 210 -11.39 10.92 25.04
CA ASN A 210 -11.16 12.33 24.75
C ASN A 210 -12.50 13.06 24.69
N VAL A 211 -13.00 13.45 25.88
CA VAL A 211 -14.28 14.16 26.08
C VAL A 211 -14.37 15.44 25.24
N SER A 212 -13.24 16.05 24.88
CA SER A 212 -13.19 17.27 24.05
C SER A 212 -13.43 17.02 22.56
N SER A 213 -13.49 15.76 22.11
CA SER A 213 -13.67 15.38 20.71
C SER A 213 -14.86 14.46 20.53
N ARG A 214 -15.65 14.66 19.48
CA ARG A 214 -16.78 13.78 19.14
C ARG A 214 -16.29 12.42 18.64
N ASP A 215 -17.02 11.35 18.91
CA ASP A 215 -16.79 10.04 18.28
C ASP A 215 -16.74 10.15 16.73
N THR A 216 -15.79 9.45 16.09
CA THR A 216 -15.59 9.49 14.62
C THR A 216 -15.35 8.10 14.02
N VAL A 217 -15.06 8.05 12.71
CA VAL A 217 -14.59 6.86 12.00
C VAL A 217 -13.18 7.05 11.48
N ALA A 218 -12.42 5.95 11.42
CA ALA A 218 -11.09 5.85 10.86
C ALA A 218 -11.03 4.82 9.72
N TRP A 219 -10.19 5.06 8.74
CA TRP A 219 -9.94 4.19 7.60
C TRP A 219 -8.63 3.41 7.76
N ARG A 220 -8.73 2.09 7.85
CA ARG A 220 -7.58 1.19 8.01
C ARG A 220 -6.70 1.10 6.77
N GLY A 221 -7.23 1.44 5.60
CA GLY A 221 -6.49 1.35 4.34
C GLY A 221 -5.47 2.47 4.10
N SER A 222 -5.35 3.45 5.01
CA SER A 222 -4.36 4.52 4.93
C SER A 222 -3.77 4.83 6.30
N SER A 223 -2.50 5.23 6.34
CA SER A 223 -1.78 5.55 7.58
C SER A 223 -2.33 6.79 8.29
N ASP A 224 -2.93 7.70 7.53
CA ASP A 224 -3.58 8.90 8.03
C ASP A 224 -5.00 8.64 8.57
N GLY A 225 -5.52 7.42 8.47
CA GLY A 225 -6.87 7.12 8.92
C GLY A 225 -7.98 7.73 8.05
N VAL A 226 -7.64 8.38 6.94
CA VAL A 226 -8.62 9.06 6.08
C VAL A 226 -8.93 8.21 4.85
N PHE A 227 -10.22 7.97 4.61
CA PHE A 227 -10.64 7.28 3.40
C PHE A 227 -10.23 8.06 2.14
N SER A 228 -9.63 7.35 1.20
CA SER A 228 -9.48 7.83 -0.17
C SER A 228 -9.93 6.75 -1.15
N VAL A 229 -10.46 7.19 -2.29
CA VAL A 229 -10.83 6.29 -3.39
C VAL A 229 -9.61 5.46 -3.83
N ARG A 230 -8.40 6.06 -3.78
CA ARG A 230 -7.15 5.40 -4.13
C ARG A 230 -6.79 4.27 -3.16
N SER A 231 -6.85 4.52 -1.85
CA SER A 231 -6.52 3.52 -0.84
C SER A 231 -7.52 2.37 -0.85
N PHE A 232 -8.82 2.67 -0.97
CA PHE A 232 -9.85 1.63 -1.08
C PHE A 232 -9.72 0.79 -2.36
N TYR A 233 -9.51 1.44 -3.50
CA TYR A 233 -9.27 0.74 -4.76
C TYR A 233 -8.06 -0.21 -4.69
N LYS A 234 -6.96 0.23 -4.08
CA LYS A 234 -5.75 -0.57 -3.91
C LYS A 234 -6.00 -1.79 -3.04
N LEU A 235 -6.73 -1.64 -1.93
CA LEU A 235 -7.11 -2.76 -1.07
C LEU A 235 -7.93 -3.82 -1.82
N CYS A 236 -8.93 -3.39 -2.60
CA CYS A 236 -9.74 -4.31 -3.39
C CYS A 236 -8.95 -5.05 -4.50
N GLN A 237 -7.86 -4.47 -5.01
CA GLN A 237 -7.03 -5.10 -6.03
C GLN A 237 -5.93 -6.01 -5.45
N CYS A 238 -5.48 -5.76 -4.23
CA CYS A 238 -4.37 -6.47 -3.60
C CYS A 238 -4.75 -6.95 -2.20
N PRO A 239 -5.48 -8.07 -2.07
CA PRO A 239 -5.46 -8.84 -0.85
C PRO A 239 -4.07 -9.47 -0.72
N SER A 240 -3.16 -8.80 -0.01
CA SER A 240 -1.99 -9.38 0.66
C SER A 240 -1.04 -10.28 -0.16
N SER A 241 -0.88 -10.09 -1.47
CA SER A 241 0.11 -10.87 -2.24
C SER A 241 1.50 -10.25 -2.13
N ASN A 242 2.44 -10.98 -1.51
CA ASN A 242 3.85 -10.62 -1.41
C ASN A 242 4.69 -11.06 -2.63
N ASP A 243 4.05 -11.46 -3.73
CA ASP A 243 4.76 -11.92 -4.91
C ASP A 243 5.51 -10.76 -5.59
N LYS A 244 6.82 -10.70 -5.37
CA LYS A 244 7.71 -9.68 -5.96
C LYS A 244 8.09 -10.00 -7.41
N PHE A 245 7.74 -11.18 -7.93
CA PHE A 245 8.16 -11.69 -9.23
C PHE A 245 7.94 -10.64 -10.33
N TRP A 246 6.72 -10.12 -10.48
CA TRP A 246 6.39 -9.22 -11.59
C TRP A 246 7.19 -7.92 -11.56
N LYS A 247 7.37 -7.33 -10.38
CA LYS A 247 8.10 -6.08 -10.22
C LYS A 247 9.61 -6.27 -10.45
N VAL A 248 10.16 -7.41 -10.04
CA VAL A 248 11.61 -7.67 -10.11
C VAL A 248 12.02 -8.23 -11.48
N CYS A 249 11.23 -9.14 -12.04
CA CYS A 249 11.63 -9.92 -13.21
C CYS A 249 11.06 -9.38 -14.54
N VAL A 250 9.94 -8.65 -14.51
CA VAL A 250 9.23 -8.21 -15.72
C VAL A 250 9.18 -6.69 -15.83
N TRP A 251 8.67 -6.00 -14.81
CA TRP A 251 8.45 -4.54 -14.76
C TRP A 251 9.57 -3.82 -14.00
N ASN A 252 10.83 -4.09 -14.37
CA ASN A 252 12.02 -3.64 -13.65
C ASN A 252 12.73 -2.43 -14.29
N GLY A 253 12.21 -1.95 -15.43
CA GLY A 253 12.77 -0.85 -16.20
C GLY A 253 14.15 -1.15 -16.79
N MET A 254 14.50 -2.42 -16.99
CA MET A 254 15.79 -2.82 -17.60
C MET A 254 15.68 -2.97 -19.12
N ALA A 255 14.48 -3.18 -19.65
CA ALA A 255 14.24 -3.25 -21.08
C ALA A 255 13.30 -2.11 -21.52
N PRO A 256 13.27 -1.75 -22.82
CA PRO A 256 12.28 -0.82 -23.34
C PRO A 256 10.84 -1.30 -23.02
N PRO A 257 9.86 -0.40 -22.78
CA PRO A 257 8.51 -0.79 -22.37
C PRO A 257 7.83 -1.83 -23.27
N ARG A 258 8.08 -1.77 -24.60
CA ARG A 258 7.58 -2.77 -25.56
C ARG A 258 8.12 -4.19 -25.32
N VAL A 259 9.35 -4.29 -24.81
CA VAL A 259 9.98 -5.57 -24.49
C VAL A 259 9.47 -6.08 -23.16
N GLU A 260 9.28 -5.23 -22.15
CA GLU A 260 8.65 -5.63 -20.89
C GLU A 260 7.21 -6.13 -21.11
N PHE A 261 6.45 -5.46 -21.98
CA PHE A 261 5.14 -5.93 -22.41
C PHE A 261 5.21 -7.31 -23.09
N PHE A 262 6.21 -7.53 -23.94
CA PHE A 262 6.47 -8.85 -24.53
C PHE A 262 6.82 -9.90 -23.47
N MET A 263 7.69 -9.57 -22.49
CA MET A 263 8.07 -10.46 -21.40
C MET A 263 6.86 -10.84 -20.55
N TRP A 264 6.00 -9.88 -20.26
CA TRP A 264 4.72 -10.10 -19.59
C TRP A 264 3.84 -11.11 -20.35
N GLN A 265 3.68 -10.94 -21.67
CA GLN A 265 2.95 -11.92 -22.50
C GLN A 265 3.64 -13.28 -22.55
N ALA A 266 4.97 -13.32 -22.56
CA ALA A 266 5.75 -14.57 -22.57
C ALA A 266 5.52 -15.37 -21.29
N VAL A 267 5.58 -14.72 -20.12
CA VAL A 267 5.30 -15.35 -18.82
C VAL A 267 3.87 -15.91 -18.77
N LEU A 268 2.89 -15.17 -19.30
CA LEU A 268 1.49 -15.61 -19.34
C LEU A 268 1.20 -16.65 -20.44
N GLY A 269 2.17 -16.98 -21.29
CA GLY A 269 1.98 -17.89 -22.42
C GLY A 269 0.99 -17.36 -23.45
N ARG A 270 1.03 -16.05 -23.74
CA ARG A 270 0.09 -15.32 -24.60
C ARG A 270 0.79 -14.59 -25.75
N LEU A 271 1.69 -15.30 -26.42
CA LEU A 271 2.35 -14.86 -27.65
C LEU A 271 1.76 -15.54 -28.89
N ALA A 272 1.97 -14.93 -30.05
CA ALA A 272 1.49 -15.41 -31.35
C ALA A 272 2.31 -16.57 -31.94
N VAL A 273 2.54 -17.60 -31.13
CA VAL A 273 3.16 -18.87 -31.55
C VAL A 273 2.12 -19.78 -32.20
N LYS A 274 2.53 -20.65 -33.13
CA LYS A 274 1.62 -21.50 -33.92
C LYS A 274 0.68 -22.32 -33.03
N CYS A 275 1.16 -22.92 -31.94
CA CYS A 275 0.29 -23.67 -31.03
C CYS A 275 -0.85 -22.82 -30.45
N GLU A 276 -0.59 -21.56 -30.11
CA GLU A 276 -1.60 -20.64 -29.56
C GLU A 276 -2.55 -20.09 -30.63
N LEU A 277 -2.07 -19.95 -31.87
CA LEU A 277 -2.87 -19.56 -33.04
C LEU A 277 -3.84 -20.68 -33.44
N VAL A 278 -3.37 -21.93 -33.48
CA VAL A 278 -4.19 -23.13 -33.75
C VAL A 278 -5.28 -23.29 -32.69
N LYS A 279 -4.93 -23.17 -31.40
CA LYS A 279 -5.91 -23.19 -30.30
C LYS A 279 -7.02 -22.14 -30.47
N ARG A 280 -6.71 -21.00 -31.10
CA ARG A 280 -7.64 -19.90 -31.37
C ARG A 280 -8.28 -19.97 -32.76
N LYS A 281 -8.09 -21.07 -33.49
CA LYS A 281 -8.68 -21.34 -34.81
C LYS A 281 -8.34 -20.27 -35.86
N VAL A 282 -7.14 -19.69 -35.79
CA VAL A 282 -6.64 -18.77 -36.82
C VAL A 282 -6.39 -19.56 -38.11
N ARG A 283 -6.93 -19.06 -39.24
CA ARG A 283 -6.79 -19.70 -40.56
C ARG A 283 -5.38 -19.50 -41.11
N GLY A 284 -4.91 -20.43 -41.96
CA GLY A 284 -3.61 -20.34 -42.65
C GLY A 284 -2.42 -20.91 -41.88
N ILE A 285 -2.65 -21.59 -40.75
CA ILE A 285 -1.62 -22.34 -40.02
C ILE A 285 -1.76 -23.82 -40.37
N HIS A 286 -0.84 -24.34 -41.19
CA HIS A 286 -0.91 -25.70 -41.73
C HIS A 286 -0.22 -26.75 -40.84
N ASP A 287 0.79 -26.32 -40.09
CA ASP A 287 1.51 -27.14 -39.12
C ASP A 287 1.78 -26.32 -37.85
N SER A 288 2.02 -27.02 -36.73
CA SER A 288 2.39 -26.40 -35.48
C SER A 288 3.89 -26.42 -35.20
N LEU A 289 4.75 -26.83 -36.14
CA LEU A 289 6.19 -27.00 -35.90
C LEU A 289 6.89 -25.66 -35.70
N CYS A 290 7.85 -25.66 -34.78
CA CYS A 290 8.68 -24.51 -34.45
C CYS A 290 9.46 -24.02 -35.67
N PRO A 291 9.34 -22.74 -36.07
CA PRO A 291 10.06 -22.20 -37.23
C PRO A 291 11.59 -22.26 -37.10
N LEU A 292 12.12 -22.35 -35.88
CA LEU A 292 13.56 -22.33 -35.63
C LEU A 292 14.22 -23.72 -35.73
N CYS A 293 13.58 -24.76 -35.18
CA CYS A 293 14.15 -26.12 -35.18
C CYS A 293 13.42 -27.08 -36.13
N SER A 294 12.18 -26.80 -36.49
CA SER A 294 11.31 -27.65 -37.31
C SER A 294 11.06 -29.06 -36.76
N VAL A 295 11.36 -29.33 -35.48
CA VAL A 295 11.22 -30.67 -34.86
C VAL A 295 10.00 -30.76 -33.94
N TYR A 296 9.81 -29.79 -33.06
CA TYR A 296 8.77 -29.83 -32.02
C TYR A 296 7.69 -28.75 -32.24
N PRO A 297 6.50 -28.91 -31.65
CA PRO A 297 5.45 -27.88 -31.71
C PRO A 297 5.90 -26.54 -31.11
N GLU A 298 5.55 -25.43 -31.78
CA GLU A 298 5.87 -24.05 -31.38
C GLU A 298 5.00 -23.59 -30.20
N SER A 299 5.35 -24.01 -28.99
CA SER A 299 4.86 -23.40 -27.75
C SER A 299 5.73 -22.20 -27.36
N VAL A 300 5.24 -21.35 -26.44
CA VAL A 300 6.02 -20.21 -25.92
C VAL A 300 7.29 -20.68 -25.20
N VAL A 301 7.15 -21.69 -24.35
CA VAL A 301 8.28 -22.29 -23.63
C VAL A 301 9.25 -22.94 -24.60
N HIS A 302 8.74 -23.67 -25.60
CA HIS A 302 9.61 -24.29 -26.59
C HIS A 302 10.40 -23.23 -27.35
N LEU A 303 9.74 -22.22 -27.91
CA LEU A 303 10.39 -21.18 -28.71
C LEU A 303 11.49 -20.43 -27.93
N LEU A 304 11.23 -20.10 -26.66
CA LEU A 304 12.09 -19.20 -25.88
C LEU A 304 13.09 -19.92 -24.98
N VAL A 305 12.87 -21.21 -24.67
CA VAL A 305 13.65 -21.96 -23.68
C VAL A 305 14.11 -23.32 -24.21
N GLU A 306 13.21 -24.18 -24.69
CA GLU A 306 13.54 -25.59 -24.98
C GLU A 306 14.05 -25.87 -26.40
N CYS A 307 13.80 -24.96 -27.35
CA CYS A 307 14.24 -25.09 -28.73
C CYS A 307 15.76 -25.24 -28.76
N SER A 308 16.28 -26.15 -29.61
CA SER A 308 17.72 -26.37 -29.75
C SER A 308 18.49 -25.07 -30.04
N VAL A 309 17.93 -24.19 -30.87
CA VAL A 309 18.47 -22.85 -31.16
C VAL A 309 18.47 -21.96 -29.92
N ALA A 310 17.37 -21.94 -29.16
CA ALA A 310 17.26 -21.16 -27.93
C ALA A 310 18.25 -21.67 -26.86
N ARG A 311 18.30 -22.98 -26.62
CA ARG A 311 19.23 -23.60 -25.66
C ARG A 311 20.69 -23.29 -25.99
N ALA A 312 21.07 -23.36 -27.26
CA ALA A 312 22.40 -22.99 -27.71
C ALA A 312 22.71 -21.50 -27.41
N ALA A 313 21.77 -20.59 -27.72
CA ALA A 313 21.94 -19.16 -27.46
C ALA A 313 22.05 -18.84 -25.96
N TRP A 314 21.21 -19.45 -25.12
CA TRP A 314 21.30 -19.34 -23.66
C TRP A 314 22.62 -19.87 -23.12
N GLY A 315 23.08 -21.04 -23.60
CA GLY A 315 24.37 -21.60 -23.22
C GLY A 315 25.55 -20.69 -23.61
N MET A 316 25.49 -20.07 -24.79
CA MET A 316 26.50 -19.08 -25.20
C MET A 316 26.49 -17.83 -24.31
N ALA A 317 25.31 -17.33 -23.94
CA ALA A 317 25.19 -16.17 -23.04
C ALA A 317 25.69 -16.49 -21.62
N ALA A 318 25.38 -17.69 -21.10
CA ALA A 318 25.82 -18.14 -19.80
C ALA A 318 27.35 -18.25 -19.70
N ARG A 319 27.99 -18.75 -20.77
CA ARG A 319 29.46 -18.80 -20.89
C ARG A 319 30.12 -17.43 -20.82
N TRP A 320 29.43 -16.33 -21.15
CA TRP A 320 29.98 -14.99 -20.95
C TRP A 320 30.32 -14.70 -19.48
N TRP A 321 29.63 -15.34 -18.52
CA TRP A 321 29.95 -15.26 -17.09
C TRP A 321 30.62 -16.52 -16.53
N GLY A 322 30.92 -17.51 -17.38
CA GLY A 322 31.53 -18.76 -16.94
C GLY A 322 30.60 -19.59 -16.06
N VAL A 323 29.28 -19.44 -16.24
CA VAL A 323 28.26 -20.15 -15.47
C VAL A 323 27.50 -21.11 -16.37
N ASP A 324 27.06 -22.22 -15.81
CA ASP A 324 26.13 -23.13 -16.46
C ASP A 324 24.70 -22.78 -16.04
N VAL A 325 23.80 -22.70 -17.01
CA VAL A 325 22.39 -22.40 -16.78
C VAL A 325 21.58 -23.65 -17.03
N LEU A 326 20.91 -24.14 -15.99
CA LEU A 326 19.82 -25.09 -16.14
C LEU A 326 18.58 -24.35 -16.64
N LEU A 327 18.06 -24.76 -17.79
CA LEU A 327 16.87 -24.16 -18.39
C LEU A 327 15.62 -24.92 -17.89
N PRO A 328 14.72 -24.28 -17.13
CA PRO A 328 13.54 -24.92 -16.55
C PRO A 328 12.39 -25.08 -17.56
N GLY A 329 11.29 -25.70 -17.11
CA GLY A 329 10.12 -26.03 -17.95
C GLY A 329 9.13 -24.88 -18.18
N SER A 330 9.43 -23.68 -17.69
CA SER A 330 8.59 -22.50 -17.93
C SER A 330 9.39 -21.20 -18.00
N VAL A 331 8.80 -20.19 -18.66
CA VAL A 331 9.37 -18.84 -18.71
C VAL A 331 9.45 -18.21 -17.32
N ARG A 332 8.44 -18.45 -16.47
CA ARG A 332 8.41 -17.91 -15.11
C ARG A 332 9.56 -18.45 -14.27
N GLU A 333 9.71 -19.77 -14.22
CA GLU A 333 10.79 -20.42 -13.47
C GLU A 333 12.15 -19.99 -13.97
N LEU A 334 12.32 -19.81 -15.29
CA LEU A 334 13.58 -19.33 -15.87
C LEU A 334 13.94 -17.96 -15.29
N LEU A 335 12.99 -17.03 -15.25
CA LEU A 335 13.21 -15.71 -14.69
C LEU A 335 13.44 -15.77 -13.17
N GLU A 336 12.70 -16.60 -12.44
CA GLU A 336 12.89 -16.76 -10.99
C GLU A 336 14.30 -17.28 -10.68
N VAL A 337 14.77 -18.32 -11.37
CA VAL A 337 16.14 -18.83 -11.23
C VAL A 337 17.16 -17.76 -11.64
N TRP A 338 16.94 -17.06 -12.75
CA TRP A 338 17.89 -16.06 -13.26
C TRP A 338 18.06 -14.86 -12.33
N PHE A 339 16.96 -14.38 -11.74
CA PHE A 339 16.95 -13.19 -10.90
C PHE A 339 17.22 -13.48 -9.42
N PHE A 340 16.70 -14.58 -8.87
CA PHE A 340 16.80 -14.87 -7.43
C PHE A 340 17.94 -15.84 -7.08
N SER A 341 18.37 -16.68 -8.02
CA SER A 341 19.53 -17.57 -7.85
C SER A 341 20.77 -17.04 -8.59
N ALA A 342 20.79 -15.74 -8.90
CA ALA A 342 21.88 -15.12 -9.63
C ALA A 342 23.23 -15.37 -8.91
N PRO A 343 24.24 -15.90 -9.63
CA PRO A 343 25.57 -16.14 -9.06
C PRO A 343 26.29 -14.82 -8.73
N ILE A 344 25.83 -13.71 -9.31
CA ILE A 344 26.44 -12.38 -9.22
C ILE A 344 25.47 -11.44 -8.51
N LYS A 345 25.88 -10.96 -7.33
CA LYS A 345 25.13 -9.98 -6.52
C LYS A 345 25.73 -8.58 -6.60
N LEU A 346 26.31 -8.23 -7.75
CA LEU A 346 26.85 -6.89 -8.00
C LEU A 346 25.73 -5.94 -8.45
N SER A 347 25.81 -4.68 -8.04
CA SER A 347 24.86 -3.64 -8.43
C SER A 347 25.63 -2.41 -8.94
N PRO A 348 25.34 -1.91 -10.15
CA PRO A 348 24.48 -2.50 -11.17
C PRO A 348 25.09 -3.79 -11.74
N SER A 349 24.27 -4.65 -12.32
CA SER A 349 24.76 -5.79 -13.10
C SER A 349 23.99 -5.94 -14.41
N ILE A 350 24.74 -6.09 -15.50
CA ILE A 350 24.18 -6.31 -16.83
C ILE A 350 23.55 -7.71 -16.95
N TRP A 351 23.90 -8.62 -16.03
CA TRP A 351 23.32 -9.97 -15.90
C TRP A 351 21.79 -9.98 -15.96
N PHE A 352 21.15 -9.02 -15.28
CA PHE A 352 19.69 -8.95 -15.17
C PHE A 352 18.99 -8.49 -16.47
N TYR A 353 19.74 -7.97 -17.45
CA TYR A 353 19.21 -7.56 -18.75
C TYR A 353 19.14 -8.72 -19.75
N ILE A 354 19.90 -9.80 -19.50
CA ILE A 354 20.07 -10.94 -20.41
C ILE A 354 18.73 -11.59 -20.77
N PRO A 355 17.82 -11.89 -19.82
CA PRO A 355 16.62 -12.62 -20.19
C PRO A 355 15.74 -11.87 -21.18
N ALA A 356 15.53 -10.57 -20.94
CA ALA A 356 14.75 -9.73 -21.85
C ALA A 356 15.43 -9.58 -23.22
N ALA A 357 16.75 -9.38 -23.25
CA ALA A 357 17.50 -9.22 -24.50
C ALA A 357 17.49 -10.52 -25.32
N MET A 358 17.68 -11.66 -24.66
CA MET A 358 17.70 -12.98 -25.28
C MET A 358 16.33 -13.35 -25.87
N MET A 359 15.28 -13.34 -25.05
CA MET A 359 13.94 -13.76 -25.47
C MET A 359 13.38 -12.86 -26.57
N TRP A 360 13.62 -11.55 -26.48
CA TRP A 360 13.23 -10.61 -27.54
C TRP A 360 13.99 -10.86 -28.85
N SER A 361 15.28 -11.21 -28.77
CA SER A 361 16.08 -11.56 -29.95
C SER A 361 15.60 -12.83 -30.63
N LEU A 362 15.27 -13.87 -29.86
CA LEU A 362 14.68 -15.11 -30.35
C LEU A 362 13.31 -14.88 -31.00
N TRP A 363 12.47 -14.05 -30.39
CA TRP A 363 11.17 -13.67 -30.95
C TRP A 363 11.30 -12.95 -32.30
N LEU A 364 12.24 -12.00 -32.39
CA LEU A 364 12.48 -11.29 -33.65
C LEU A 364 13.06 -12.21 -34.72
N LEU A 365 14.03 -13.07 -34.39
CA LEU A 365 14.54 -14.06 -35.33
C LEU A 365 13.41 -14.94 -35.87
N ARG A 366 12.57 -15.47 -34.98
CA ARG A 366 11.41 -16.27 -35.38
C ARG A 366 10.53 -15.52 -36.38
N ASN A 367 10.26 -14.23 -36.14
CA ASN A 367 9.46 -13.42 -37.05
C ASN A 367 10.16 -13.22 -38.42
N GLU A 368 11.48 -13.03 -38.45
CA GLU A 368 12.24 -12.98 -39.70
C GLU A 368 12.16 -14.30 -40.49
N VAL A 369 12.26 -15.44 -39.81
CA VAL A 369 12.09 -16.77 -40.44
C VAL A 369 10.67 -16.93 -41.00
N VAL A 370 9.64 -16.60 -40.20
CA VAL A 370 8.23 -16.80 -40.59
C VAL A 370 7.79 -15.85 -41.71
N PHE A 371 8.16 -14.57 -41.65
CA PHE A 371 7.63 -13.54 -42.56
C PHE A 371 8.57 -13.21 -43.73
N LYS A 372 9.87 -13.48 -43.60
CA LYS A 372 10.87 -13.17 -44.64
C LYS A 372 11.63 -14.39 -45.16
N GLY A 373 11.39 -15.58 -44.60
CA GLY A 373 12.06 -16.81 -45.04
C GLY A 373 13.56 -16.84 -44.75
N CYS A 374 14.04 -16.03 -43.80
CA CYS A 374 15.46 -15.99 -43.44
C CYS A 374 15.91 -17.33 -42.82
N LYS A 375 17.20 -17.65 -42.95
CA LYS A 375 17.82 -18.79 -42.28
C LYS A 375 18.26 -18.43 -40.86
N VAL A 376 18.30 -19.42 -39.97
CA VAL A 376 18.81 -19.26 -38.60
C VAL A 376 20.34 -19.12 -38.64
N ASP A 377 20.85 -18.02 -38.09
CA ASP A 377 22.27 -17.77 -37.89
C ASP A 377 22.55 -17.50 -36.40
N SER A 378 23.20 -18.46 -35.74
CA SER A 378 23.54 -18.39 -34.31
C SER A 378 24.46 -17.22 -33.98
N ALA A 379 25.41 -16.87 -34.86
CA ALA A 379 26.34 -15.76 -34.63
C ALA A 379 25.58 -14.42 -34.66
N GLN A 380 24.66 -14.28 -35.62
CA GLN A 380 23.83 -13.10 -35.76
C GLN A 380 22.91 -12.88 -34.55
N ILE A 381 22.31 -13.95 -34.00
CA ILE A 381 21.49 -13.88 -32.77
C ILE A 381 22.33 -13.29 -31.64
N MET A 382 23.52 -13.85 -31.39
CA MET A 382 24.36 -13.43 -30.26
C MET A 382 24.86 -12.00 -30.43
N PHE A 383 25.18 -11.58 -31.66
CA PHE A 383 25.49 -10.18 -31.98
C PHE A 383 24.34 -9.25 -31.59
N PHE A 384 23.10 -9.60 -31.96
CA PHE A 384 21.94 -8.80 -31.62
C PHE A 384 21.62 -8.78 -30.13
N VAL A 385 21.82 -9.90 -29.42
CA VAL A 385 21.68 -9.96 -27.95
C VAL A 385 22.68 -9.03 -27.29
N LYS A 386 23.98 -9.12 -27.64
CA LYS A 386 25.02 -8.22 -27.11
C LYS A 386 24.71 -6.75 -27.41
N THR A 387 24.30 -6.45 -28.64
CA THR A 387 23.94 -5.09 -29.03
C THR A 387 22.82 -4.54 -28.14
N ARG A 388 21.75 -5.32 -27.93
CA ARG A 388 20.64 -4.92 -27.05
C ARG A 388 21.09 -4.71 -25.61
N LEU A 389 21.89 -5.62 -25.07
CA LEU A 389 22.45 -5.51 -23.72
C LEU A 389 23.21 -4.19 -23.54
N VAL A 390 24.17 -3.91 -24.41
CA VAL A 390 24.99 -2.68 -24.37
C VAL A 390 24.10 -1.44 -24.44
N HIS A 391 23.18 -1.39 -25.42
CA HIS A 391 22.33 -0.22 -25.62
C HIS A 391 21.35 0.01 -24.46
N TRP A 392 20.72 -1.05 -23.95
CA TRP A 392 19.74 -0.92 -22.86
C TRP A 392 20.43 -0.56 -21.54
N PHE A 393 21.57 -1.21 -21.24
CA PHE A 393 22.34 -0.91 -20.05
C PHE A 393 22.85 0.54 -20.04
N MET A 394 23.47 0.99 -21.14
CA MET A 394 24.00 2.35 -21.23
C MET A 394 22.92 3.42 -21.30
N ALA A 395 21.72 3.11 -21.81
CA ALA A 395 20.60 4.03 -21.76
C ALA A 395 20.15 4.32 -20.31
N LYS A 396 20.19 3.30 -19.44
CA LYS A 396 19.85 3.46 -18.01
C LYS A 396 21.00 4.03 -17.19
N HIS A 397 22.24 3.68 -17.54
CA HIS A 397 23.47 4.04 -16.82
C HIS A 397 24.37 4.99 -17.64
N HIS A 398 23.81 6.08 -18.15
CA HIS A 398 24.48 6.98 -19.09
C HIS A 398 25.69 7.75 -18.53
N ASN A 399 25.88 7.77 -17.20
CA ASN A 399 26.99 8.45 -16.53
C ASN A 399 28.21 7.56 -16.30
N LEU A 400 28.14 6.26 -16.61
CA LEU A 400 29.27 5.36 -16.40
C LEU A 400 30.40 5.70 -17.38
N PRO A 401 31.67 5.70 -16.94
CA PRO A 401 32.83 5.98 -17.78
C PRO A 401 33.20 4.75 -18.64
N LEU A 402 32.23 4.25 -19.42
CA LEU A 402 32.36 3.08 -20.29
C LEU A 402 31.97 3.45 -21.72
N SER A 403 32.78 3.04 -22.70
CA SER A 403 32.38 3.13 -24.11
C SER A 403 31.50 1.93 -24.49
N ARG A 404 30.61 2.12 -25.47
CA ARG A 404 29.78 1.04 -26.03
C ARG A 404 30.63 -0.10 -26.58
N GLU A 405 31.75 0.24 -27.22
CA GLU A 405 32.68 -0.70 -27.82
C GLU A 405 33.38 -1.57 -26.77
N ALA A 406 33.87 -0.96 -25.69
CA ALA A 406 34.48 -1.68 -24.59
C ALA A 406 33.49 -2.66 -23.95
N LEU A 407 32.26 -2.20 -23.69
CA LEU A 407 31.21 -3.04 -23.11
C LEU A 407 30.73 -4.16 -24.06
N PHE A 408 30.73 -3.91 -25.37
CA PHE A 408 30.37 -4.92 -26.37
C PHE A 408 31.39 -6.07 -26.41
N ASN A 409 32.67 -5.73 -26.24
CA ASN A 409 33.77 -6.69 -26.19
C ASN A 409 33.72 -7.50 -24.89
N ASP A 410 33.61 -6.83 -23.75
CA ASP A 410 33.46 -7.47 -22.44
C ASP A 410 32.31 -6.86 -21.62
N LEU A 411 31.22 -7.61 -21.53
CA LEU A 411 30.02 -7.22 -20.79
C LEU A 411 30.26 -7.13 -19.28
N ARG A 412 31.25 -7.85 -18.74
CA ARG A 412 31.52 -7.88 -17.30
C ARG A 412 32.06 -6.56 -16.77
N LEU A 413 32.59 -5.71 -17.65
CA LEU A 413 33.07 -4.37 -17.28
C LEU A 413 31.99 -3.50 -16.66
N ALA A 414 30.71 -3.77 -16.95
CA ALA A 414 29.58 -3.07 -16.36
C ALA A 414 29.25 -3.48 -14.91
N ASP A 415 29.66 -4.68 -14.48
CA ASP A 415 29.23 -5.25 -13.20
C ASP A 415 29.93 -4.55 -12.02
N GLY A 416 29.15 -4.00 -11.08
CA GLY A 416 29.66 -3.39 -9.85
C GLY A 416 30.18 -1.95 -9.99
N LEU A 417 30.02 -1.32 -11.16
CA LEU A 417 30.39 0.09 -11.34
C LEU A 417 29.38 1.04 -10.69
N SER A 418 29.83 1.88 -9.76
CA SER A 418 28.97 2.91 -9.17
C SER A 418 28.73 4.06 -10.14
N ASP A 419 27.46 4.37 -10.43
CA ASP A 419 27.06 5.65 -11.00
C ASP A 419 27.43 6.72 -9.97
N GLY A 420 28.30 7.67 -10.34
CA GLY A 420 28.95 8.64 -9.45
C GLY A 420 28.03 9.63 -8.72
N ARG A 421 26.75 9.31 -8.53
CA ARG A 421 25.73 10.09 -7.81
C ARG A 421 25.66 9.84 -6.30
N GLN A 422 26.63 9.16 -5.69
CA GLN A 422 26.72 9.04 -4.22
C GLN A 422 28.06 9.57 -3.69
N LYS A 423 28.12 10.86 -3.35
CA LYS A 423 29.05 11.40 -2.33
C LYS A 423 28.74 12.84 -1.87
N LEU A 424 27.47 13.19 -1.70
CA LEU A 424 27.07 14.41 -0.96
C LEU A 424 26.10 14.14 0.21
N ASP A 425 25.72 12.88 0.44
CA ASP A 425 24.77 12.51 1.52
C ASP A 425 25.40 11.64 2.63
N THR A 426 26.75 11.55 2.66
CA THR A 426 27.54 10.82 3.67
C THR A 426 27.90 11.66 4.90
N MET A 427 26.95 12.44 5.43
CA MET A 427 26.96 12.96 6.81
C MET A 427 25.59 12.75 7.46
N GLY A 428 25.19 11.49 7.57
CA GLY A 428 23.86 11.03 7.97
C GLY A 428 23.56 11.03 9.48
N GLY A 429 24.25 11.81 10.30
CA GLY A 429 23.96 11.92 11.74
C GLY A 429 22.77 12.86 12.03
N TRP A 430 22.09 12.63 13.16
CA TRP A 430 21.22 13.65 13.77
C TRP A 430 22.07 14.87 14.15
N LEU A 431 21.53 16.09 14.01
CA LEU A 431 22.27 17.32 14.26
C LEU A 431 21.79 17.96 15.57
N PRO A 432 22.69 18.36 16.49
CA PRO A 432 22.32 19.06 17.70
C PRO A 432 21.61 20.39 17.42
N PRO A 433 20.79 20.91 18.36
CA PRO A 433 20.22 22.24 18.26
C PRO A 433 21.29 23.34 18.37
N PRO A 434 21.06 24.54 17.82
CA PRO A 434 21.87 25.72 18.11
C PRO A 434 21.89 26.03 19.61
N THR A 435 22.95 26.68 20.09
CA THR A 435 23.04 27.14 21.50
C THR A 435 21.84 28.00 21.88
N GLY A 436 21.26 27.76 23.06
CA GLY A 436 20.03 28.41 23.53
C GLY A 436 18.73 27.77 23.04
N PHE A 437 18.82 26.64 22.33
CA PHE A 437 17.70 25.80 21.95
C PHE A 437 17.87 24.38 22.48
N ILE A 438 16.74 23.74 22.73
CA ILE A 438 16.64 22.29 22.95
C ILE A 438 15.79 21.68 21.84
N LYS A 439 16.06 20.43 21.50
CA LYS A 439 15.33 19.68 20.47
C LYS A 439 14.57 18.53 21.09
N LEU A 440 13.27 18.48 20.84
CA LEU A 440 12.40 17.36 21.16
C LEU A 440 12.17 16.55 19.88
N ASN A 441 12.74 15.35 19.82
CA ASN A 441 12.45 14.37 18.78
C ASN A 441 11.32 13.45 19.25
N VAL A 442 10.25 13.35 18.48
CA VAL A 442 9.06 12.53 18.82
C VAL A 442 8.69 11.60 17.68
N ASP A 443 8.05 10.49 18.03
CA ASP A 443 7.54 9.48 17.11
C ASP A 443 6.31 8.79 17.71
N GLY A 444 5.39 8.38 16.85
CA GLY A 444 4.23 7.58 17.20
C GLY A 444 4.20 6.25 16.45
N ALA A 445 4.05 5.14 17.19
CA ALA A 445 4.00 3.81 16.62
C ALA A 445 2.63 3.15 16.86
N MET A 446 2.15 2.40 15.88
CA MET A 446 0.93 1.61 15.96
C MET A 446 1.19 0.19 15.47
N THR A 447 0.55 -0.79 16.09
CA THR A 447 0.56 -2.17 15.58
C THR A 447 -0.10 -2.27 14.21
N ALA A 448 0.23 -3.30 13.43
CA ALA A 448 -0.31 -3.48 12.08
C ALA A 448 -1.84 -3.58 12.07
N ASP A 449 -2.41 -4.16 13.12
CA ASP A 449 -3.85 -4.26 13.32
C ASP A 449 -4.47 -2.99 13.92
N ARG A 450 -3.65 -2.01 14.35
CA ARG A 450 -4.05 -0.72 14.94
C ARG A 450 -4.80 -0.82 16.26
N SER A 451 -4.69 -1.96 16.94
CA SER A 451 -5.33 -2.19 18.23
C SER A 451 -4.52 -1.66 19.42
N LYS A 452 -3.21 -1.45 19.24
CA LYS A 452 -2.31 -0.90 20.24
C LYS A 452 -1.39 0.13 19.62
N GLY A 453 -1.07 1.17 20.39
CA GLY A 453 -0.12 2.20 20.00
C GLY A 453 0.83 2.55 21.12
N GLY A 454 1.91 3.25 20.76
CA GLY A 454 2.89 3.80 21.68
C GLY A 454 3.38 5.14 21.17
N VAL A 455 3.66 6.05 22.10
CA VAL A 455 4.27 7.35 21.83
C VAL A 455 5.62 7.41 22.52
N GLY A 456 6.59 7.98 21.82
CA GLY A 456 7.93 8.10 22.35
C GLY A 456 8.59 9.39 21.93
N GLY A 457 9.53 9.83 22.74
CA GLY A 457 10.31 10.99 22.41
C GLY A 457 11.44 11.24 23.37
N LEU A 458 12.38 12.07 22.93
CA LEU A 458 13.53 12.47 23.72
C LEU A 458 13.86 13.94 23.49
N VAL A 459 14.31 14.59 24.55
CA VAL A 459 14.78 15.97 24.55
C VAL A 459 16.31 15.95 24.57
N ARG A 460 16.92 16.71 23.67
CA ARG A 460 18.37 16.85 23.56
C ARG A 460 18.80 18.32 23.62
N GLY A 461 19.91 18.56 24.32
CA GLY A 461 20.54 19.87 24.40
C GLY A 461 21.55 20.12 23.29
N SER A 462 22.20 21.30 23.31
CA SER A 462 23.09 21.76 22.25
C SER A 462 24.40 20.98 22.14
N SER A 463 24.79 20.20 23.16
CA SER A 463 25.95 19.29 23.06
C SER A 463 25.57 17.90 22.52
N GLY A 464 24.28 17.67 22.25
CA GLY A 464 23.72 16.40 21.76
C GLY A 464 23.42 15.38 22.86
N GLU A 465 23.58 15.79 24.12
CA GLU A 465 23.21 15.03 25.31
C GLU A 465 21.69 14.82 25.38
N VAL A 466 21.27 13.63 25.84
CA VAL A 466 19.85 13.36 26.13
C VAL A 466 19.53 13.90 27.51
N ILE A 467 18.66 14.89 27.58
CA ILE A 467 18.21 15.54 28.82
C ILE A 467 17.05 14.73 29.43
N PHE A 468 16.14 14.25 28.59
CA PHE A 468 14.94 13.55 29.01
C PHE A 468 14.44 12.61 27.91
N SER A 469 13.76 11.53 28.28
CA SER A 469 13.04 10.67 27.34
C SER A 469 11.77 10.09 27.94
N PHE A 470 10.77 9.84 27.10
CA PHE A 470 9.53 9.18 27.49
C PHE A 470 9.16 8.09 26.48
N SER A 471 8.42 7.10 26.97
CA SER A 471 7.90 5.96 26.21
C SER A 471 6.63 5.51 26.92
N GLU A 472 5.47 5.77 26.32
CA GLU A 472 4.17 5.53 26.94
C GLU A 472 3.23 4.84 25.94
N PRO A 473 2.31 3.97 26.41
CA PRO A 473 1.26 3.44 25.54
C PRO A 473 0.32 4.55 25.09
N CYS A 474 -0.28 4.39 23.91
CA CYS A 474 -1.36 5.24 23.44
C CYS A 474 -2.53 4.43 22.89
N GLU A 475 -3.67 5.08 22.75
CA GLU A 475 -4.92 4.43 22.34
C GLU A 475 -4.84 3.83 20.94
N ALA A 476 -5.77 2.92 20.64
CA ALA A 476 -5.94 2.36 19.32
C ALA A 476 -6.33 3.45 18.30
N GLY A 477 -5.77 3.39 17.09
CA GLY A 477 -6.11 4.36 16.07
C GLY A 477 -5.19 4.34 14.86
N PRO A 478 -5.40 5.28 13.92
CA PRO A 478 -4.50 5.48 12.79
C PRO A 478 -3.08 5.83 13.25
N PRO A 479 -2.02 5.36 12.54
CA PRO A 479 -0.64 5.76 12.84
C PRO A 479 -0.43 7.26 13.02
N ILE A 480 -1.06 8.10 12.18
CA ILE A 480 -0.95 9.56 12.30
C ILE A 480 -1.43 10.11 13.65
N LEU A 481 -2.34 9.42 14.32
CA LEU A 481 -2.88 9.84 15.60
C LEU A 481 -1.84 9.62 16.72
N ALA A 482 -1.08 8.51 16.66
CA ALA A 482 0.07 8.30 17.53
C ALA A 482 1.12 9.40 17.34
N GLU A 483 1.40 9.80 16.10
CA GLU A 483 2.35 10.89 15.81
C GLU A 483 1.90 12.22 16.45
N LEU A 484 0.62 12.57 16.29
CA LEU A 484 0.05 13.78 16.90
C LEU A 484 0.04 13.70 18.42
N TRP A 485 -0.28 12.54 19.00
CA TRP A 485 -0.21 12.34 20.46
C TRP A 485 1.21 12.41 20.99
N ALA A 486 2.21 11.91 20.26
CA ALA A 486 3.61 12.02 20.64
C ALA A 486 4.06 13.48 20.70
N ILE A 487 3.67 14.29 19.69
CA ILE A 487 3.90 15.75 19.68
C ILE A 487 3.19 16.40 20.88
N ARG A 488 1.90 16.12 21.08
CA ARG A 488 1.13 16.70 22.20
C ARG A 488 1.75 16.33 23.54
N ARG A 489 2.14 15.06 23.73
CA ARG A 489 2.70 14.55 24.99
C ARG A 489 4.03 15.21 25.28
N GLY A 490 4.92 15.29 24.29
CA GLY A 490 6.20 15.98 24.44
C GLY A 490 6.05 17.47 24.75
N LEU A 491 5.07 18.15 24.14
CA LEU A 491 4.75 19.54 24.48
C LEU A 491 4.22 19.70 25.91
N ARG A 492 3.32 18.82 26.37
CA ARG A 492 2.81 18.87 27.75
C ARG A 492 3.93 18.65 28.77
N ILE A 493 4.80 17.67 28.56
CA ILE A 493 5.98 17.44 29.43
C ILE A 493 6.84 18.71 29.52
N PHE A 494 7.05 19.41 28.40
CA PHE A 494 7.80 20.66 28.38
C PHE A 494 7.08 21.83 29.08
N ILE A 495 5.75 21.88 29.00
CA ILE A 495 4.94 22.97 29.56
C ILE A 495 4.71 22.81 31.07
N ASP A 496 4.43 21.58 31.50
CA ASP A 496 4.01 21.25 32.87
C ASP A 496 5.15 21.39 33.89
N ASP A 497 6.42 21.31 33.45
CA ASP A 497 7.59 21.50 34.31
C ASP A 497 8.58 22.55 33.75
N PRO A 498 8.27 23.86 33.86
CA PRO A 498 9.06 24.92 33.25
C PRO A 498 10.49 25.02 33.80
N SER A 499 10.70 24.63 35.06
CA SER A 499 11.98 24.70 35.77
C SER A 499 13.04 23.77 35.21
N CYS A 500 12.62 22.70 34.53
CA CYS A 500 13.53 21.67 34.02
C CYS A 500 14.14 21.99 32.66
N TRP A 501 13.77 23.11 32.02
CA TRP A 501 14.16 23.40 30.64
C TRP A 501 14.80 24.78 30.47
N GLU A 502 16.08 24.78 30.09
CA GLU A 502 16.78 26.00 29.68
C GLU A 502 16.84 26.09 28.14
N GLY A 503 16.13 27.07 27.56
CA GLY A 503 16.18 27.40 26.13
C GLY A 503 14.84 27.30 25.39
N ARG A 504 14.86 27.64 24.09
CA ARG A 504 13.69 27.57 23.20
C ARG A 504 13.53 26.16 22.61
N LEU A 505 12.29 25.70 22.47
CA LEU A 505 11.99 24.35 22.02
C LEU A 505 11.85 24.26 20.49
N ILE A 506 12.57 23.31 19.88
CA ILE A 506 12.34 22.83 18.52
C ILE A 506 11.74 21.43 18.62
N VAL A 507 10.56 21.22 18.03
CA VAL A 507 9.90 19.92 17.95
C VAL A 507 10.16 19.32 16.57
N GLU A 508 10.78 18.15 16.54
CA GLU A 508 11.12 17.41 15.34
C GLU A 508 10.32 16.11 15.24
N SER A 509 9.70 15.87 14.08
CA SER A 509 9.01 14.62 13.75
C SER A 509 9.33 14.23 12.30
N ASP A 510 9.36 12.93 12.00
CA ASP A 510 9.51 12.42 10.64
C ASP A 510 8.17 12.32 9.88
N CYS A 511 7.06 12.61 10.56
CA CYS A 511 5.74 12.63 9.98
C CYS A 511 5.42 13.98 9.31
N ALA A 512 5.78 14.09 8.03
CA ALA A 512 5.51 15.29 7.23
C ALA A 512 4.02 15.70 7.22
N ALA A 513 3.09 14.73 7.29
CA ALA A 513 1.66 15.02 7.32
C ALA A 513 1.22 15.73 8.60
N ALA A 514 1.67 15.26 9.77
CA ALA A 514 1.36 15.87 11.06
C ALA A 514 1.86 17.32 11.12
N LEU A 515 3.12 17.54 10.72
CA LEU A 515 3.73 18.86 10.68
C LEU A 515 3.05 19.80 9.67
N ALA A 516 2.63 19.29 8.52
CA ALA A 516 1.87 20.07 7.55
C ALA A 516 0.52 20.55 8.12
N TRP A 517 -0.18 19.72 8.90
CA TRP A 517 -1.45 20.10 9.54
C TRP A 517 -1.26 21.14 10.65
N ILE A 518 -0.21 20.97 11.47
CA ILE A 518 0.16 21.91 12.53
C ILE A 518 0.55 23.27 11.93
N ASN A 519 1.35 23.28 10.87
CA ASN A 519 1.78 24.53 10.22
C ASN A 519 0.69 25.16 9.32
N ASN A 520 -0.22 24.37 8.75
CA ASN A 520 -1.23 24.83 7.78
C ASN A 520 -2.61 24.19 8.04
N GLU A 521 -3.42 24.85 8.88
CA GLU A 521 -4.71 24.35 9.39
C GLU A 521 -5.74 23.91 8.32
N PRO A 522 -5.93 24.63 7.20
CA PRO A 522 -6.91 24.27 6.17
C PRO A 522 -6.69 22.89 5.55
N SER A 523 -5.47 22.35 5.64
CA SER A 523 -5.13 21.02 5.11
C SER A 523 -5.50 19.86 6.05
N CYS A 524 -5.87 20.16 7.30
CA CYS A 524 -6.15 19.17 8.34
C CYS A 524 -7.57 18.57 8.17
N PRO A 525 -7.70 17.23 8.13
CA PRO A 525 -8.99 16.56 8.17
C PRO A 525 -9.81 16.95 9.40
N THR A 526 -11.13 17.12 9.25
CA THR A 526 -12.04 17.58 10.33
C THR A 526 -11.88 16.79 11.63
N MET A 527 -11.69 15.46 11.54
CA MET A 527 -11.52 14.57 12.70
C MET A 527 -10.28 14.87 13.55
N TYR A 528 -9.25 15.52 13.00
CA TYR A 528 -8.01 15.84 13.72
C TYR A 528 -7.90 17.32 14.11
N LYS A 529 -8.83 18.18 13.66
CA LYS A 529 -8.74 19.64 13.86
C LYS A 529 -8.63 20.03 15.33
N LEU A 530 -9.43 19.41 16.20
CA LEU A 530 -9.42 19.72 17.63
C LEU A 530 -8.05 19.43 18.26
N LEU A 531 -7.50 18.24 17.99
CA LEU A 531 -6.17 17.85 18.49
C LEU A 531 -5.06 18.71 17.89
N VAL A 532 -5.12 19.02 16.59
CA VAL A 532 -4.13 19.87 15.92
C VAL A 532 -4.19 21.30 16.45
N ASN A 533 -5.37 21.84 16.74
CA ASN A 533 -5.52 23.17 17.31
C ASN A 533 -5.03 23.21 18.76
N GLU A 534 -5.30 22.18 19.57
CA GLU A 534 -4.69 22.01 20.90
C GLU A 534 -3.15 22.04 20.81
N ILE A 535 -2.55 21.27 19.90
CA ILE A 535 -1.09 21.24 19.70
C ILE A 535 -0.55 22.61 19.29
N LYS A 536 -1.25 23.34 18.41
CA LYS A 536 -0.86 24.69 18.01
C LYS A 536 -0.90 25.66 19.19
N GLU A 537 -1.97 25.63 19.98
CA GLU A 537 -2.12 26.48 21.16
C GLU A 537 -0.99 26.23 22.16
N LEU A 538 -0.71 24.96 22.47
CA LEU A 538 0.41 24.55 23.32
C LEU A 538 1.76 25.05 22.76
N GLY A 539 1.98 24.92 21.45
CA GLY A 539 3.20 25.39 20.78
C GLY A 539 3.36 26.92 20.79
N ILE A 540 2.27 27.66 20.58
CA ILE A 540 2.26 29.14 20.59
C ILE A 540 2.57 29.66 21.98
N CYS A 541 1.98 29.08 23.04
CA CYS A 541 2.20 29.48 24.43
C CYS A 541 3.68 29.51 24.85
N ARG A 542 4.56 28.77 24.17
CA ARG A 542 6.01 28.71 24.46
C ARG A 542 6.91 29.12 23.29
N GLY A 543 6.34 29.62 22.19
CA GLY A 543 7.11 30.02 21.00
C GLY A 543 7.89 28.86 20.37
N CYS A 544 7.33 27.65 20.36
CA CYS A 544 7.98 26.45 19.83
C CYS A 544 8.08 26.48 18.30
N MET A 545 9.13 25.87 17.76
CA MET A 545 9.31 25.70 16.31
C MET A 545 9.08 24.24 15.91
N PHE A 546 8.23 23.99 14.90
CA PHE A 546 7.99 22.65 14.38
C PHE A 546 8.82 22.41 13.11
N ALA A 547 9.60 21.33 13.09
CA ALA A 547 10.51 21.00 11.98
C ALA A 547 10.40 19.52 11.56
N HIS A 548 10.53 19.26 10.26
CA HIS A 548 10.56 17.90 9.73
C HIS A 548 11.97 17.34 9.75
N VAL A 549 12.13 16.11 10.21
CA VAL A 549 13.40 15.36 10.21
C VAL A 549 13.27 14.06 9.43
N PRO A 550 14.23 13.66 8.58
CA PRO A 550 14.16 12.36 7.92
C PRO A 550 14.16 11.20 8.92
N ARG A 551 13.36 10.15 8.68
CA ARG A 551 13.26 8.96 9.56
C ARG A 551 14.59 8.36 10.01
N ARG A 552 15.60 8.34 9.13
CA ARG A 552 16.96 7.88 9.45
C ARG A 552 17.66 8.66 10.58
N ARG A 553 17.19 9.89 10.87
CA ARG A 553 17.66 10.77 11.95
C ARG A 553 16.71 10.79 13.16
N ASN A 554 15.56 10.11 13.10
CA ASN A 554 14.57 10.02 14.18
C ASN A 554 14.52 8.62 14.84
N VAL A 555 15.56 7.80 14.65
CA VAL A 555 15.58 6.37 15.02
C VAL A 555 15.38 6.13 16.51
N ASP A 556 15.90 7.02 17.36
CA ASP A 556 15.76 6.86 18.81
C ASP A 556 14.33 7.14 19.29
N ALA A 557 13.64 8.12 18.69
CA ALA A 557 12.24 8.38 18.99
C ALA A 557 11.35 7.23 18.48
N ASP A 558 11.58 6.70 17.27
CA ASP A 558 10.89 5.51 16.72
C ASP A 558 11.11 4.26 17.61
N ARG A 559 12.30 4.11 18.20
CA ARG A 559 12.57 3.03 19.17
C ARG A 559 11.75 3.20 20.45
N LEU A 560 11.71 4.41 21.03
CA LEU A 560 10.93 4.70 22.23
C LEU A 560 9.43 4.53 21.98
N ALA A 561 8.92 4.97 20.83
CA ALA A 561 7.52 4.81 20.49
C ALA A 561 7.11 3.33 20.39
N LYS A 562 7.98 2.49 19.83
CA LYS A 562 7.78 1.04 19.78
C LYS A 562 7.86 0.37 21.15
N GLN A 563 8.72 0.85 22.05
CA GLN A 563 8.77 0.39 23.43
C GLN A 563 7.48 0.73 24.19
N GLY A 564 6.86 1.88 23.88
CA GLY A 564 5.59 2.30 24.48
C GLY A 564 4.41 1.39 24.16
N ILE A 565 4.45 0.62 23.06
CA ILE A 565 3.39 -0.33 22.69
C ILE A 565 3.26 -1.48 23.72
N GLY A 566 4.36 -1.83 24.41
CA GLY A 566 4.47 -2.99 25.29
C GLY A 566 5.20 -4.17 24.66
#